data_AF-S6BK67-F1
#
_entry.id   AF-S6BK67-F1
#
_cell.length_a   1.000
_cell.length_b   1.000
_cell.length_c   1.000
_cell.angle_alpha   90.00
_cell.angle_beta   90.00
_cell.angle_gamma   90.00
#
_symmetry.space_group_name_H-M   'P 1'
#
loop_
_entity.id
_entity.type
_entity.pdbx_description
1 polymer ?
#
loop_
_entity_poly.entity_id
_entity_poly.type
_entity_poly.pdbx_seq_one_letter_code
_entity_poly.pdbx_strand_id
1 'polypeptide(L)' 'MSVTGPSANISAISRLSEFELEKGIIGESSWHNRYKDSCYIFIGGLHRRMTEGDIIIVFSQFGDPIDIHLKRDKKTGN' A
#
# COMPACT_ATOMS: atom_id res chain seq x y z
N MET A 1 9.14 18.68 -12.43
CA MET A 1 7.69 18.41 -12.43
C MET A 1 7.29 18.15 -10.99
N SER A 2 6.60 19.08 -10.31
CA SER A 2 6.22 18.89 -8.91
C SER A 2 5.05 17.90 -8.86
N VAL A 3 5.30 16.71 -8.31
CA VAL A 3 4.25 15.75 -8.00
C VAL A 3 3.54 16.25 -6.74
N THR A 4 2.59 17.17 -6.91
CA THR A 4 1.76 17.71 -5.83
C THR A 4 0.30 17.42 -6.15
N GLY A 5 -0.24 16.36 -5.53
CA GLY A 5 -1.61 15.90 -5.71
C GLY A 5 -1.88 14.66 -4.84
N PRO A 6 -3.14 14.21 -4.71
CA PRO A 6 -3.52 13.05 -3.87
C PRO A 6 -2.73 11.77 -4.22
N SER A 7 -2.34 11.63 -5.49
CA SER A 7 -1.61 10.48 -6.02
C SER A 7 -0.09 10.65 -6.02
N ALA A 8 0.43 11.78 -5.52
CA ALA A 8 1.87 12.08 -5.56
C ALA A 8 2.72 11.00 -4.90
N ASN A 9 2.23 10.44 -3.78
CA ASN A 9 2.91 9.34 -3.09
C ASN A 9 2.97 8.06 -3.93
N ILE A 10 1.92 7.77 -4.71
CA ILE A 10 1.86 6.60 -5.59
C ILE A 10 2.94 6.73 -6.68
N SER A 11 3.00 7.89 -7.34
CA SER A 11 4.00 8.17 -8.36
C SER A 11 5.43 8.15 -7.80
N ALA A 12 5.62 8.63 -6.57
CA ALA A 12 6.92 8.61 -5.90
C ALA A 12 7.40 7.18 -5.62
N ILE A 13 6.52 6.31 -5.11
CA ILE A 13 6.85 4.90 -4.83
C ILE A 13 7.12 4.13 -6.13
N SER A 14 6.31 4.33 -7.18
CA SER A 14 6.55 3.69 -8.49
C SER A 14 7.94 4.03 -9.03
N ARG A 15 8.29 5.32 -9.00
CA ARG A 15 9.59 5.80 -9.46
C ARG A 15 10.75 5.26 -8.61
N LEU A 16 10.55 5.10 -7.30
CA LEU A 16 11.55 4.51 -6.41
C LEU A 16 11.81 3.04 -6.79
N SER A 17 10.76 2.26 -7.00
CA SER A 17 10.87 0.86 -7.41
C SER A 17 11.51 0.70 -8.79
N GLU A 18 11.17 1.56 -9.76
CA GLU A 18 11.82 1.60 -11.08
C GLU A 18 13.32 1.89 -10.96
N PHE A 19 13.69 2.85 -10.12
CA PHE A 19 15.09 3.20 -9.88
C PHE A 19 15.87 2.06 -9.21
N GLU A 20 15.27 1.35 -8.26
CA GLU A 20 15.91 0.16 -7.65
C GLU A 20 16.12 -0.96 -8.66
N LEU A 21 15.15 -1.19 -9.54
CA LEU A 21 15.25 -2.18 -10.61
C LEU A 21 16.37 -1.82 -11.61
N GLU A 22 16.46 -0.55 -12.03
CA GLU A 22 17.52 -0.07 -12.92
C GLU A 22 18.92 -0.22 -12.31
N LYS A 23 19.05 0.00 -11.00
CA LYS A 23 20.31 -0.14 -10.26
C LYS A 23 20.63 -1.60 -9.88
N GLY A 24 19.73 -2.54 -10.10
CA GLY A 24 19.91 -3.94 -9.71
C GLY A 24 20.00 -4.14 -8.20
N ILE A 25 19.34 -3.27 -7.43
CA ILE A 25 19.33 -3.34 -5.97
C ILE A 25 18.36 -4.47 -5.56
N ILE A 26 18.89 -5.47 -4.84
CA ILE A 26 18.12 -6.63 -4.38
C ILE A 26 18.28 -6.85 -2.88
N GLY A 27 17.27 -7.45 -2.25
CA GLY A 27 17.32 -7.88 -0.85
C GLY A 27 17.47 -6.74 0.15
N GLU A 28 18.51 -6.80 0.98
CA GLU A 28 18.74 -5.90 2.12
C GLU A 28 18.97 -4.43 1.73
N SER A 29 19.36 -4.17 0.48
CA SER A 29 19.55 -2.80 -0.01
C SER A 29 18.27 -2.17 -0.58
N SER A 30 17.19 -2.93 -0.74
CA SER A 30 15.91 -2.40 -1.21
C SER A 30 15.22 -1.53 -0.15
N TRP A 31 14.36 -0.63 -0.60
CA TRP A 31 13.55 0.21 0.28
C TRP A 31 12.63 -0.62 1.17
N HIS A 32 12.28 -1.84 0.75
CA HIS A 32 11.49 -2.79 1.54
C HIS A 32 12.19 -3.19 2.84
N ASN A 33 13.53 -3.22 2.89
CA ASN A 33 14.28 -3.60 4.09
C ASN A 33 14.01 -2.63 5.26
N ARG A 34 13.64 -1.38 4.97
CA ARG A 34 13.22 -0.40 5.98
C ARG A 34 11.96 -0.83 6.75
N TYR A 35 11.09 -1.61 6.12
CA TYR A 35 9.80 -2.03 6.67
C TYR A 35 9.79 -3.49 7.14
N LYS A 36 10.95 -4.16 7.20
CA LYS A 36 11.05 -5.59 7.53
C LYS A 36 10.38 -5.99 8.86
N ASP A 37 10.37 -5.07 9.83
CA ASP A 37 9.84 -5.30 11.18
C ASP A 37 8.33 -4.98 11.29
N SER A 38 7.68 -4.58 10.19
CA SER A 38 6.26 -4.22 10.14
C SER A 38 5.55 -4.92 8.98
N CYS A 39 4.58 -5.77 9.31
CA CYS A 39 3.72 -6.44 8.33
C CYS A 39 2.49 -5.62 7.92
N TYR A 40 2.35 -4.39 8.42
CA TYR A 40 1.21 -3.54 8.11
C TYR A 40 1.45 -2.68 6.87
N ILE A 41 0.47 -2.69 5.96
CA ILE A 41 0.42 -1.84 4.77
C ILE A 41 -0.71 -0.81 4.89
N PHE A 42 -0.45 0.40 4.37
CA PHE A 42 -1.47 1.44 4.27
C PHE A 42 -2.08 1.43 2.87
N ILE A 43 -3.40 1.39 2.78
CA ILE A 43 -4.15 1.40 1.54
C ILE A 43 -5.02 2.64 1.49
N GLY A 44 -4.75 3.53 0.53
CA GLY A 44 -5.53 4.74 0.28
C GLY A 44 -6.28 4.69 -1.05
N GLY A 45 -7.27 5.56 -1.23
CA GLY A 45 -8.03 5.66 -2.48
C GLY A 45 -9.08 4.56 -2.68
N LEU A 46 -9.43 3.82 -1.63
CA LEU A 46 -10.48 2.81 -1.67
C LEU A 46 -11.85 3.46 -1.91
N HIS A 47 -12.69 2.76 -2.68
CA HIS A 47 -14.06 3.19 -2.91
C HIS A 47 -14.88 3.03 -1.63
N ARG A 48 -15.72 4.02 -1.27
CA ARG A 48 -16.47 4.03 0.02
C ARG A 48 -17.38 2.81 0.27
N ARG A 49 -17.80 2.15 -0.81
CA ARG A 49 -18.63 0.93 -0.75
C ARG A 49 -17.84 -0.36 -0.55
N MET A 50 -16.50 -0.33 -0.58
CA MET A 50 -15.70 -1.54 -0.37
C MET A 50 -15.76 -2.01 1.07
N THR A 51 -15.88 -3.32 1.22
CA THR A 51 -15.88 -3.99 2.51
C THR A 51 -14.51 -4.56 2.85
N GLU A 52 -14.32 -4.88 4.13
CA GLU A 52 -13.15 -5.60 4.61
C GLU A 52 -12.99 -6.93 3.86
N GLY A 53 -14.12 -7.62 3.56
CA GLY A 53 -14.13 -8.85 2.77
C GLY A 53 -13.62 -8.67 1.34
N ASP A 54 -14.03 -7.59 0.66
CA ASP A 54 -13.53 -7.29 -0.69
C ASP A 54 -12.02 -7.07 -0.70
N ILE A 55 -11.51 -6.38 0.33
CA ILE A 55 -10.07 -6.15 0.50
C ILE A 55 -9.36 -7.48 0.72
N ILE A 56 -9.86 -8.35 1.60
CA ILE A 56 -9.27 -9.69 1.83
C ILE A 56 -9.14 -10.43 0.50
N ILE A 57 -10.24 -10.56 -0.24
CA ILE A 57 -10.28 -11.33 -1.48
C ILE A 57 -9.23 -10.85 -2.49
N VAL A 58 -9.11 -9.53 -2.66
CA VAL A 58 -8.14 -8.95 -3.61
C VAL A 58 -6.70 -9.18 -3.14
N PHE A 59 -6.43 -9.02 -1.84
CA PHE A 59 -5.07 -9.14 -1.30
C PHE A 59 -4.66 -10.59 -1.03
N SER A 60 -5.60 -11.54 -1.00
CA SER A 60 -5.32 -12.97 -0.88
C SER A 60 -4.37 -13.52 -1.96
N GLN A 61 -4.22 -12.82 -3.09
CA GLN A 61 -3.26 -13.20 -4.13
C GLN A 61 -1.79 -13.04 -3.70
N PHE A 62 -1.51 -12.20 -2.69
CA PHE A 62 -0.17 -11.92 -2.20
C PHE A 62 0.15 -12.62 -0.86
N GLY A 63 -0.84 -13.23 -0.23
CA GLY A 63 -0.75 -13.87 1.08
C GLY A 63 -2.08 -13.80 1.82
N ASP A 64 -2.18 -14.49 2.96
CA ASP A 64 -3.40 -14.50 3.76
C ASP A 64 -3.42 -13.33 4.77
N PRO A 65 -4.32 -12.33 4.64
CA PRO A 65 -4.38 -11.20 5.56
C PRO A 65 -4.87 -11.64 6.95
N ILE A 66 -4.03 -11.43 7.98
CA ILE A 66 -4.34 -11.83 9.36
C ILE A 66 -5.19 -10.77 10.08
N ASP A 67 -4.91 -9.49 9.84
CA ASP A 67 -5.56 -8.36 10.52
C ASP A 67 -5.83 -7.23 9.53
N ILE A 68 -7.02 -6.63 9.63
CA ILE A 68 -7.45 -5.52 8.77
C ILE A 68 -8.15 -4.48 9.62
N HIS A 69 -7.68 -3.23 9.47
CA HIS A 69 -8.28 -2.08 10.11
C HIS A 69 -8.83 -1.11 9.07
N LEU A 70 -10.11 -1.28 8.70
CA LEU A 70 -10.82 -0.35 7.82
C LEU A 70 -11.45 0.78 8.64
N LYS A 71 -10.90 1.99 8.55
CA LYS A 71 -11.48 3.16 9.22
C LYS A 71 -12.74 3.62 8.50
N ARG A 72 -13.89 3.42 9.14
CA ARG A 72 -15.19 3.96 8.74
C ARG A 72 -15.66 5.05 9.70
N ASP A 73 -16.45 5.99 9.22
CA ASP A 73 -17.04 7.00 10.08
C ASP A 73 -18.08 6.37 11.02
N LYS A 74 -17.93 6.62 12.33
CA LYS A 74 -18.78 6.02 13.37
C LYS A 74 -20.23 6.50 13.34
N LYS A 75 -20.53 7.64 12.70
CA LYS A 75 -21.88 8.24 12.69
C LYS A 75 -22.66 7.89 11.43
N THR A 76 -21.97 7.79 10.29
CA THR A 76 -22.62 7.59 8.98
C THR A 76 -22.43 6.19 8.41
N GLY A 77 -21.56 5.36 9.00
CA GLY A 77 -21.30 3.99 8.52
C GLY A 77 -20.67 3.93 7.12
N ASN A 78 -20.26 5.08 6.59
CA ASN A 78 -19.70 5.30 5.25
C ASN A 78 -18.33 5.99 5.30
#